data_AF-A0A956PQK6-F1
#
_entry.id   AF-A0A956PQK6-F1
#
_cell.length_a   1.000
_cell.length_b   1.000
_cell.length_c   1.000
_cell.angle_alpha   90.00
_cell.angle_beta   90.00
_cell.angle_gamma   90.00
#
_symmetry.space_group_name_H-M   'P 1'
#
loop_
_entity.id
_entity.type
_entity.pdbx_description
1 polymer ?
#
loop_
_entity_poly.entity_id
_entity_poly.type
_entity_poly.pdbx_seq_one_letter_code
_entity_poly.pdbx_strand_id
1 'polypeptide(L)'
;MTGYLTAKQAAQKLGVSLSTLYAYVSRGLIRSEPDTVKRRRRYRAEDVEKLLARKSGDSDQKLAQALSWGEPVCDSSLTLIEDGELYYRGRWVKELIGDSTFEESIDLLWEGYEPSRPVELPRKWDALEPLNRFAVALAHSAQTDPEAFDIRPASVRRTGARILATLFSTICSPHPERSLAGMLARDWEMENQALLDAALILCADHELNTSAFTARCAASAGASPYGVVQAGLAALGGFRHGAHTFRVEALYREVEALGARGAVESYLRRGEELPGFQHQLYPQGDPRGRDLLALLKPLPQSAGELLE
;
A
#
# COMPACT_ATOMS: atom_id res chain seq x y z
N MET A 1 -45.94 15.26 13.47
CA MET A 1 -46.59 15.03 14.79
C MET A 1 -45.57 15.31 15.89
N THR A 2 -45.77 16.35 16.68
CA THR A 2 -44.89 16.78 17.77
C THR A 2 -45.02 15.84 18.98
N GLY A 3 -44.30 14.71 18.91
CA GLY A 3 -44.27 13.73 20.00
C GLY A 3 -43.35 14.16 21.14
N TYR A 4 -43.78 13.93 22.38
CA TYR A 4 -42.94 14.02 23.56
C TYR A 4 -42.68 12.62 24.13
N LEU A 5 -41.46 12.37 24.59
CA LEU A 5 -41.01 11.13 25.20
C LEU A 5 -40.83 11.29 26.70
N THR A 6 -41.03 10.21 27.46
CA THR A 6 -40.60 10.16 28.86
C THR A 6 -39.07 10.03 28.95
N ALA A 7 -38.48 10.33 30.12
CA ALA A 7 -37.03 10.18 30.33
C ALA A 7 -36.54 8.77 29.97
N LYS A 8 -37.27 7.73 30.41
CA LYS A 8 -36.91 6.33 30.13
C LYS A 8 -36.97 6.01 28.65
N GLN A 9 -38.01 6.48 27.95
CA GLN A 9 -38.15 6.27 26.50
C GLN A 9 -37.08 7.02 25.71
N ALA A 10 -36.77 8.28 26.06
CA ALA A 10 -35.74 9.05 25.38
C ALA A 10 -34.33 8.44 25.57
N ALA A 11 -33.99 8.05 26.81
CA ALA A 11 -32.73 7.39 27.11
C ALA A 11 -32.59 6.04 26.39
N GLN A 12 -33.66 5.23 26.38
CA GLN A 12 -33.70 3.96 25.66
C GLN A 12 -33.54 4.17 24.15
N LYS A 13 -34.20 5.18 23.56
CA LYS A 13 -34.12 5.45 22.12
C LYS A 13 -32.73 5.90 21.69
N LEU A 14 -32.02 6.66 22.53
CA LEU A 14 -30.63 7.10 22.28
C LEU A 14 -29.58 6.02 22.62
N GLY A 15 -29.96 4.96 23.33
CA GLY A 15 -29.03 3.96 23.86
C GLY A 15 -28.08 4.52 24.92
N VAL A 16 -28.55 5.39 25.81
CA VAL A 16 -27.75 6.03 26.87
C VAL A 16 -28.39 5.89 28.25
N SER A 17 -27.64 6.16 29.32
CA SER A 17 -28.18 6.20 30.69
C SER A 17 -29.05 7.45 30.92
N LEU A 18 -29.87 7.41 31.98
CA LEU A 18 -30.66 8.59 32.40
C LEU A 18 -29.78 9.78 32.80
N SER A 19 -28.60 9.53 33.40
CA SER A 19 -27.66 10.60 33.74
C SER A 19 -27.12 11.30 32.48
N THR A 20 -26.78 10.53 31.44
CA THR A 20 -26.35 11.08 30.15
C THR A 20 -27.47 11.84 29.44
N LEU A 21 -28.71 11.34 29.50
CA LEU A 21 -29.87 12.07 28.99
C LEU A 21 -30.03 13.44 29.66
N TYR A 22 -29.92 13.51 30.99
CA TYR A 22 -29.98 14.79 31.71
C TYR A 22 -28.82 15.72 31.36
N ALA A 23 -27.64 15.16 31.09
CA ALA A 23 -26.50 15.94 30.62
C ALA A 23 -26.75 16.55 29.22
N TYR A 24 -27.40 15.83 28.30
CA TYR A 24 -27.82 16.39 27.00
C TYR A 24 -28.83 17.52 27.15
N VAL A 25 -29.75 17.41 28.10
CA VAL A 25 -30.75 18.43 28.40
C VAL A 25 -30.08 19.67 29.00
N SER A 26 -29.15 19.48 29.94
CA SER A 26 -28.37 20.56 30.54
C SER A 26 -27.50 21.30 29.51
N ARG A 27 -27.03 20.59 28.49
CA ARG A 27 -26.26 21.16 27.36
C ARG A 27 -27.14 21.76 26.26
N GLY A 28 -28.47 21.78 26.45
CA GLY A 28 -29.41 22.34 25.47
C GLY A 28 -29.63 21.49 24.22
N LEU A 29 -29.12 20.26 24.18
CA LEU A 29 -29.22 19.37 23.02
C LEU A 29 -30.59 18.70 22.90
N ILE A 30 -31.31 18.56 24.02
CA ILE A 30 -32.69 18.04 24.06
C ILE A 30 -33.53 18.99 24.90
N ARG A 31 -34.58 19.55 24.31
CA ARG A 31 -35.53 20.38 25.05
C ARG A 31 -36.42 19.50 25.93
N SER A 32 -36.63 19.94 27.17
CA SER A 32 -37.51 19.29 28.12
C SER A 32 -38.53 20.24 28.72
N GLU A 33 -39.76 19.76 28.87
CA GLU A 33 -40.89 20.51 29.39
C GLU A 33 -41.46 19.79 30.63
N PRO A 34 -41.90 20.53 31.67
CA PRO A 34 -42.58 19.93 32.81
C PRO A 34 -43.91 19.30 32.36
N ASP A 35 -44.18 18.07 32.82
CA ASP A 35 -45.48 17.44 32.61
C ASP A 35 -46.50 18.06 33.59
N THR A 36 -47.67 18.45 33.08
CA THR A 36 -48.70 19.14 33.86
C THR A 36 -49.49 18.19 34.75
N VAL A 37 -49.38 16.87 34.55
CA VAL A 37 -50.18 15.85 35.27
C VAL A 37 -49.36 15.03 36.27
N LYS A 38 -48.04 14.92 36.07
CA LYS A 38 -47.12 14.17 36.96
C LYS A 38 -45.87 15.01 37.19
N ARG A 39 -45.26 14.99 38.38
CA ARG A 39 -43.97 15.67 38.71
C ARG A 39 -42.77 15.07 37.93
N ARG A 40 -42.86 14.94 36.62
CA ARG A 40 -41.86 14.36 35.71
C ARG A 40 -41.68 15.30 34.53
N ARG A 41 -40.51 15.25 33.88
CA ARG A 41 -40.23 16.03 32.67
C ARG A 41 -40.48 15.18 31.43
N ARG A 42 -40.90 15.82 30.35
CA ARG A 42 -41.09 15.25 29.01
C ARG A 42 -40.06 15.84 28.05
N TYR A 43 -39.61 15.06 27.08
CA TYR A 43 -38.50 15.40 26.19
C TYR A 43 -39.00 15.43 24.74
N ARG A 44 -38.61 16.44 23.96
CA ARG A 44 -39.07 16.53 22.56
C ARG A 44 -38.50 15.39 21.73
N ALA A 45 -39.38 14.62 21.07
CA ALA A 45 -38.96 13.49 20.25
C ALA A 45 -38.10 13.92 19.06
N GLU A 46 -38.39 15.08 18.46
CA GLU A 46 -37.61 15.61 17.32
C GLU A 46 -36.14 15.85 17.66
N ASP A 47 -35.85 16.37 18.86
CA ASP A 47 -34.46 16.61 19.30
C ASP A 47 -33.73 15.27 19.52
N VAL A 48 -34.46 14.25 20.00
CA VAL A 48 -33.96 12.88 20.15
C VAL A 48 -33.68 12.24 18.78
N GLU A 49 -34.57 12.41 17.79
CA GLU A 49 -34.34 11.93 16.42
C GLU A 49 -33.14 12.63 15.75
N LYS A 50 -32.99 13.94 15.94
CA LYS A 50 -31.83 14.69 15.40
C LYS A 50 -30.51 14.20 15.99
N LEU A 51 -30.49 13.86 17.28
CA LEU A 51 -29.32 13.26 17.92
C LEU A 51 -29.05 11.83 17.44
N LEU A 52 -30.10 11.04 17.20
CA LEU A 52 -29.98 9.71 16.59
C LEU A 52 -29.42 9.79 15.17
N ALA A 53 -29.94 10.70 14.35
CA ALA A 53 -29.43 10.94 13.00
C ALA A 53 -27.97 11.40 13.00
N ARG A 54 -27.55 12.20 13.99
CA ARG A 54 -26.13 12.54 14.21
C ARG A 54 -25.31 11.31 14.60
N LYS A 55 -25.80 10.46 15.51
CA LYS A 55 -25.15 9.20 15.93
C LYS A 55 -25.02 8.18 14.80
N SER A 56 -25.96 8.17 13.84
CA SER A 56 -25.88 7.36 12.62
C SER A 56 -24.86 7.91 11.61
N GLY A 57 -24.53 9.20 11.67
CA GLY A 57 -23.42 9.82 10.95
C GLY A 57 -22.07 9.78 11.70
N ASP A 58 -22.03 9.10 12.85
CA ASP A 58 -20.95 9.08 13.84
C ASP A 58 -20.25 7.70 13.83
N SER A 59 -19.59 7.29 12.74
CA SER A 59 -18.21 7.70 12.43
C SER A 59 -17.27 7.78 13.65
N ASP A 60 -17.62 8.45 14.76
CA ASP A 60 -16.81 8.40 16.00
C ASP A 60 -16.81 7.02 16.71
N GLN A 61 -17.74 6.13 16.40
CA GLN A 61 -17.64 4.74 16.90
C GLN A 61 -16.52 3.93 16.21
N LYS A 62 -16.14 4.30 14.97
CA LYS A 62 -14.90 3.81 14.32
C LYS A 62 -13.65 4.41 14.98
N LEU A 63 -13.73 5.67 15.41
CA LEU A 63 -12.66 6.36 16.14
C LEU A 63 -12.39 5.72 17.51
N ALA A 64 -13.44 5.29 18.22
CA ALA A 64 -13.34 4.64 19.53
C ALA A 64 -12.82 3.18 19.50
N GLN A 65 -13.00 2.43 18.41
CA GLN A 65 -12.46 1.07 18.26
C GLN A 65 -11.00 1.04 17.75
N ALA A 66 -10.58 2.03 16.94
CA ALA A 66 -9.17 2.27 16.62
C ALA A 66 -8.33 2.57 17.89
N LEU A 67 -8.97 3.13 18.92
CA LEU A 67 -8.36 3.51 20.20
C LEU A 67 -7.94 2.34 21.11
N SER A 68 -7.98 1.07 20.67
CA SER A 68 -7.43 -0.06 21.47
C SER A 68 -6.61 -1.09 20.67
N TRP A 69 -5.98 -0.69 19.56
CA TRP A 69 -5.16 -1.53 18.65
C TRP A 69 -5.97 -2.33 17.62
N GLY A 70 -6.81 -1.63 16.85
CA GLY A 70 -7.47 -2.15 15.64
C GLY A 70 -6.66 -1.90 14.36
N GLU A 71 -7.10 -2.50 13.25
CA GLU A 71 -6.48 -2.41 11.92
C GLU A 71 -6.16 -0.94 11.56
N PRO A 72 -4.96 -0.65 11.03
CA PRO A 72 -4.59 0.70 10.64
C PRO A 72 -5.45 1.15 9.45
N VAL A 73 -6.54 1.88 9.73
CA VAL A 73 -7.31 2.53 8.68
C VAL A 73 -6.52 3.75 8.24
N CYS A 74 -5.85 3.61 7.11
CA CYS A 74 -5.09 4.65 6.46
C CYS A 74 -5.83 5.08 5.21
N ASP A 75 -6.48 6.25 5.24
CA ASP A 75 -7.04 6.82 4.02
C ASP A 75 -5.89 7.07 3.02
N SER A 76 -6.10 6.63 1.78
CA SER A 76 -5.15 6.71 0.69
C SER A 76 -5.89 6.99 -0.61
N SER A 77 -5.32 7.85 -1.44
CA SER A 77 -5.79 8.15 -2.79
C SER A 77 -4.83 7.64 -3.87
N LEU A 78 -3.81 6.86 -3.49
CA LEU A 78 -2.74 6.42 -4.40
C LEU A 78 -3.16 5.21 -5.23
N THR A 79 -3.56 4.14 -4.56
CA THR A 79 -3.81 2.85 -5.17
C THR A 79 -5.11 2.27 -4.67
N LEU A 80 -5.90 1.71 -5.58
CA LEU A 80 -7.11 0.96 -5.28
C LEU A 80 -6.95 -0.46 -5.82
N ILE A 81 -7.32 -1.44 -5.00
CA ILE A 81 -7.52 -2.83 -5.41
C ILE A 81 -9.01 -3.10 -5.26
N GLU A 82 -9.71 -3.27 -6.38
CA GLU A 82 -11.16 -3.49 -6.42
C GLU A 82 -11.47 -4.53 -7.50
N ASP A 83 -12.38 -5.46 -7.20
CA ASP A 83 -12.80 -6.53 -8.11
C ASP A 83 -11.65 -7.34 -8.74
N GLY A 84 -10.55 -7.49 -8.00
CA GLY A 84 -9.36 -8.22 -8.44
C GLY A 84 -8.49 -7.47 -9.45
N GLU A 85 -8.70 -6.16 -9.62
CA GLU A 85 -7.93 -5.29 -10.50
C GLU A 85 -7.19 -4.20 -9.72
N LEU A 86 -6.11 -3.69 -10.31
CA LEU A 86 -5.23 -2.69 -9.70
C LEU A 86 -5.37 -1.33 -10.40
N TYR A 87 -5.52 -0.27 -9.62
CA TYR A 87 -5.68 1.09 -10.12
C TYR A 87 -4.69 2.04 -9.44
N TYR A 88 -4.00 2.88 -10.21
CA TYR A 88 -3.20 3.98 -9.70
C TYR A 88 -3.94 5.29 -9.95
N ARG A 89 -4.27 6.03 -8.89
CA ARG A 89 -4.98 7.33 -8.97
C ARG A 89 -6.26 7.24 -9.82
N GLY A 90 -6.97 6.11 -9.73
CA GLY A 90 -8.18 5.83 -10.49
C GLY A 90 -7.96 5.39 -11.95
N ARG A 91 -6.72 5.30 -12.43
CA ARG A 91 -6.36 4.74 -13.74
C ARG A 91 -6.10 3.26 -13.61
N TRP A 92 -6.71 2.46 -14.48
CA TRP A 92 -6.48 1.02 -14.47
C TRP A 92 -5.05 0.71 -14.90
N VAL A 93 -4.29 0.00 -14.05
CA VAL A 93 -2.88 -0.27 -14.30
C VAL A 93 -2.67 -1.06 -15.59
N LYS A 94 -3.64 -1.90 -15.98
CA LYS A 94 -3.62 -2.61 -17.26
C LYS A 94 -3.54 -1.71 -18.49
N GLU A 95 -4.09 -0.49 -18.42
CA GLU A 95 -4.01 0.49 -19.50
C GLU A 95 -2.66 1.22 -19.50
N LEU A 96 -1.93 1.23 -18.37
CA LEU A 96 -0.62 1.87 -18.26
C LEU A 96 0.48 0.98 -18.85
N ILE A 97 0.36 -0.35 -18.69
CA ILE A 97 1.35 -1.33 -19.13
C ILE A 97 1.29 -1.57 -20.65
N GLY A 98 1.73 -0.58 -21.42
CA GLY A 98 1.80 -0.63 -22.89
C GLY A 98 1.83 0.76 -23.52
N ASP A 99 1.17 1.71 -22.86
CA ASP A 99 1.03 3.10 -23.33
C ASP A 99 1.82 4.10 -22.46
N SER A 100 2.47 3.65 -21.39
CA SER A 100 3.21 4.50 -20.47
C SER A 100 4.56 3.92 -20.08
N THR A 101 5.50 4.82 -19.81
CA THR A 101 6.78 4.54 -19.17
C THR A 101 6.63 4.42 -17.65
N PHE A 102 7.64 3.83 -17.01
CA PHE A 102 7.70 3.79 -15.56
C PHE A 102 7.70 5.20 -14.94
N GLU A 103 8.45 6.13 -15.51
CA GLU A 103 8.52 7.52 -15.06
C GLU A 103 7.16 8.25 -15.14
N GLU A 104 6.39 8.05 -16.21
CA GLU A 104 5.03 8.60 -16.31
C GLU A 104 4.09 8.03 -15.26
N SER A 105 4.26 6.76 -14.90
CA SER A 105 3.50 6.12 -13.82
C SER A 105 3.91 6.63 -12.42
N ILE A 106 5.19 6.92 -12.22
CA ILE A 106 5.67 7.59 -10.99
C ILE A 106 5.11 9.02 -10.92
N ASP A 107 5.12 9.77 -12.03
CA ASP A 107 4.55 11.11 -12.07
C ASP A 107 3.05 11.11 -11.75
N LEU A 108 2.30 10.14 -12.28
CA LEU A 108 0.90 9.92 -11.93
C LEU A 108 0.72 9.72 -10.42
N LEU A 109 1.53 8.86 -9.80
CA LEU A 109 1.42 8.56 -8.37
C LEU A 109 1.82 9.76 -7.49
N TRP A 110 2.90 10.47 -7.86
CA TRP A 110 3.53 11.51 -7.03
C TRP A 110 3.00 12.92 -7.30
N GLU A 111 2.36 13.14 -8.45
CA GLU A 111 1.89 14.44 -8.94
C GLU A 111 3.05 15.46 -8.98
N GLY A 112 4.08 15.17 -9.78
CA GLY A 112 5.28 16.01 -9.94
C GLY A 112 6.59 15.24 -9.73
N TYR A 113 6.82 14.21 -10.54
CA TYR A 113 8.11 13.53 -10.63
C TYR A 113 9.05 14.29 -11.57
N GLU A 114 10.25 14.61 -11.06
CA GLU A 114 11.33 15.17 -11.85
C GLU A 114 12.55 14.26 -11.72
N PRO A 115 13.06 13.69 -12.83
CA PRO A 115 14.28 12.88 -12.81
C PRO A 115 15.42 13.62 -12.12
N SER A 116 16.16 12.92 -11.26
CA SER A 116 17.26 13.51 -10.51
C SER A 116 18.55 12.73 -10.68
N ARG A 117 19.66 13.38 -10.33
CA ARG A 117 20.98 12.72 -10.33
C ARG A 117 21.11 11.88 -9.06
N PRO A 118 21.78 10.71 -9.14
CA PRO A 118 22.07 9.92 -7.95
C PRO A 118 22.96 10.71 -7.00
N VAL A 119 22.84 10.41 -5.70
CA VAL A 119 23.82 10.86 -4.72
C VAL A 119 25.15 10.15 -4.99
N GLU A 120 26.25 10.89 -4.93
CA GLU A 120 27.58 10.33 -5.11
C GLU A 120 27.91 9.36 -3.97
N LEU A 121 28.10 8.10 -4.32
CA LEU A 121 28.52 7.05 -3.39
C LEU A 121 30.05 7.00 -3.31
N PRO A 122 30.63 6.79 -2.12
CA PRO A 122 32.08 6.84 -1.92
C PRO A 122 32.80 5.65 -2.56
N ARG A 123 32.09 4.55 -2.80
CA ARG A 123 32.52 3.39 -3.55
C ARG A 123 31.32 2.58 -4.00
N LYS A 124 31.55 1.58 -4.83
CA LYS A 124 30.58 0.52 -5.13
C LYS A 124 30.78 -0.66 -4.20
N TRP A 125 29.70 -1.38 -3.91
CA TRP A 125 29.68 -2.57 -3.08
C TRP A 125 29.17 -3.78 -3.87
N ASP A 126 29.81 -4.04 -5.02
CA ASP A 126 29.35 -5.05 -5.99
C ASP A 126 29.36 -6.48 -5.43
N ALA A 127 30.09 -6.73 -4.34
CA ALA A 127 30.08 -8.02 -3.64
C ALA A 127 28.85 -8.23 -2.74
N LEU A 128 28.08 -7.19 -2.42
CA LEU A 128 26.86 -7.32 -1.62
C LEU A 128 25.67 -7.71 -2.51
N GLU A 129 24.69 -8.39 -1.93
CA GLU A 129 23.37 -8.56 -2.55
C GLU A 129 22.70 -7.21 -2.80
N PRO A 130 21.88 -7.05 -3.86
CA PRO A 130 21.26 -5.78 -4.24
C PRO A 130 20.56 -5.04 -3.08
N LEU A 131 19.79 -5.77 -2.25
CA LEU A 131 19.08 -5.18 -1.11
C LEU A 131 20.04 -4.56 -0.07
N ASN A 132 21.20 -5.19 0.14
CA ASN A 132 22.23 -4.66 1.03
C ASN A 132 22.95 -3.46 0.42
N ARG A 133 23.14 -3.42 -0.91
CA ARG A 133 23.64 -2.23 -1.62
C ARG A 133 22.70 -1.05 -1.43
N PHE A 134 21.39 -1.28 -1.56
CA PHE A 134 20.37 -0.27 -1.33
C PHE A 134 20.42 0.28 0.11
N ALA A 135 20.52 -0.60 1.11
CA ALA A 135 20.60 -0.18 2.51
C ALA A 135 21.84 0.71 2.78
N VAL A 136 23.00 0.34 2.23
CA VAL A 136 24.22 1.15 2.36
C VAL A 136 24.10 2.48 1.63
N ALA A 137 23.54 2.48 0.41
CA ALA A 137 23.31 3.70 -0.35
C ALA A 137 22.38 4.66 0.38
N LEU A 138 21.25 4.19 0.92
CA LEU A 138 20.31 5.01 1.69
C LEU A 138 20.96 5.63 2.93
N ALA A 139 21.73 4.83 3.69
CA ALA A 139 22.40 5.30 4.90
C ALA A 139 23.49 6.36 4.60
N HIS A 140 24.19 6.24 3.48
CA HIS A 140 25.15 7.23 3.01
C HIS A 140 24.44 8.51 2.50
N SER A 141 23.41 8.35 1.67
CA SER A 141 22.66 9.47 1.11
C SER A 141 21.98 10.30 2.19
N ALA A 142 21.44 9.68 3.24
CA ALA A 142 20.85 10.38 4.38
C ALA A 142 21.81 11.35 5.10
N GLN A 143 23.12 11.10 5.04
CA GLN A 143 24.15 11.93 5.68
C GLN A 143 24.71 13.03 4.76
N THR A 144 24.63 12.82 3.45
CA THR A 144 25.32 13.66 2.46
C THR A 144 24.39 14.57 1.69
N ASP A 145 23.10 14.23 1.64
CA ASP A 145 22.08 15.04 1.00
C ASP A 145 21.62 16.21 1.90
N PRO A 146 21.82 17.48 1.47
CA PRO A 146 21.39 18.65 2.25
C PRO A 146 19.87 18.75 2.46
N GLU A 147 19.05 18.16 1.59
CA GLU A 147 17.58 18.15 1.72
C GLU A 147 17.07 16.86 2.39
N ALA A 148 17.95 16.03 2.99
CA ALA A 148 17.58 14.76 3.61
C ALA A 148 16.50 14.88 4.70
N PHE A 149 16.36 16.05 5.34
CA PHE A 149 15.38 16.29 6.40
C PHE A 149 14.29 17.28 6.00
N ASP A 150 14.25 17.71 4.74
CA ASP A 150 13.22 18.62 4.26
C ASP A 150 11.93 17.88 3.92
N ILE A 151 10.96 17.95 4.83
CA ILE A 151 9.67 17.27 4.74
C ILE A 151 8.60 18.05 3.96
N ARG A 152 8.94 19.19 3.34
CA ARG A 152 7.99 19.89 2.46
C ARG A 152 7.65 19.00 1.27
N PRO A 153 6.38 18.91 0.83
CA PRO A 153 5.96 17.96 -0.21
C PRO A 153 6.81 17.98 -1.48
N ALA A 154 7.16 19.17 -1.98
CA ALA A 154 8.01 19.31 -3.16
C ALA A 154 9.44 18.77 -2.94
N SER A 155 10.00 18.98 -1.74
CA SER A 155 11.33 18.48 -1.39
C SER A 155 11.33 16.97 -1.18
N VAL A 156 10.27 16.42 -0.57
CA VAL A 156 10.10 14.96 -0.44
C VAL A 156 10.07 14.30 -1.82
N ARG A 157 9.39 14.88 -2.82
CA ARG A 157 9.40 14.36 -4.21
C ARG A 157 10.78 14.40 -4.84
N ARG A 158 11.51 15.52 -4.72
CA ARG A 158 12.90 15.62 -5.24
C ARG A 158 13.83 14.62 -4.54
N THR A 159 13.71 14.46 -3.23
CA THR A 159 14.47 13.47 -2.47
C THR A 159 14.08 12.05 -2.86
N GLY A 160 12.79 11.77 -3.10
CA GLY A 160 12.32 10.50 -3.64
C GLY A 160 12.91 10.17 -5.01
N ALA A 161 12.94 11.13 -5.93
CA ALA A 161 13.57 10.96 -7.24
C ALA A 161 15.08 10.70 -7.14
N ARG A 162 15.77 11.38 -6.23
CA ARG A 162 17.20 11.11 -5.94
C ARG A 162 17.41 9.74 -5.30
N ILE A 163 16.53 9.31 -4.41
CA ILE A 163 16.56 7.95 -3.86
C ILE A 163 16.47 6.94 -5.01
N LEU A 164 15.46 7.05 -5.88
CA LEU A 164 15.31 6.16 -7.05
C LEU A 164 16.58 6.14 -7.92
N ALA A 165 17.06 7.30 -8.34
CA ALA A 165 18.28 7.40 -9.14
C ALA A 165 19.49 6.77 -8.44
N THR A 166 19.65 7.00 -7.14
CA THR A 166 20.74 6.42 -6.35
C THR A 166 20.64 4.91 -6.26
N LEU A 167 19.46 4.36 -5.97
CA LEU A 167 19.25 2.92 -5.91
C LEU A 167 19.56 2.25 -7.25
N PHE A 168 19.04 2.80 -8.36
CA PHE A 168 19.33 2.29 -9.70
C PHE A 168 20.83 2.35 -10.03
N SER A 169 21.54 3.40 -9.62
CA SER A 169 22.99 3.50 -9.84
C SER A 169 23.83 2.41 -9.15
N THR A 170 23.25 1.68 -8.18
CA THR A 170 23.91 0.57 -7.48
C THR A 170 23.74 -0.79 -8.17
N ILE A 171 22.78 -0.89 -9.09
CA ILE A 171 22.44 -2.13 -9.81
C ILE A 171 22.59 -2.00 -11.33
N CYS A 172 22.64 -0.77 -11.85
CA CYS A 172 22.82 -0.46 -13.26
C CYS A 172 23.85 0.67 -13.43
N SER A 173 24.44 0.71 -14.61
CA SER A 173 25.34 1.75 -15.07
C SER A 173 24.54 3.05 -15.29
N PRO A 174 24.88 4.16 -14.61
CA PRO A 174 24.16 5.43 -14.79
C PRO A 174 24.21 5.92 -16.23
N HIS A 175 23.07 6.33 -16.77
CA HIS A 175 22.98 6.87 -18.13
C HIS A 175 21.99 8.04 -18.19
N PRO A 176 22.47 9.31 -18.21
CA PRO A 176 21.62 10.49 -18.02
C PRO A 176 20.47 10.64 -19.03
N GLU A 177 20.67 10.14 -20.26
CA GLU A 177 19.71 10.25 -21.36
C GLU A 177 18.72 9.06 -21.43
N ARG A 178 18.76 8.11 -20.50
CA ARG A 178 17.90 6.92 -20.51
C ARG A 178 16.93 6.94 -19.33
N SER A 179 15.75 6.37 -19.56
CA SER A 179 14.83 6.00 -18.48
C SER A 179 15.44 4.95 -17.55
N LEU A 180 14.87 4.81 -16.36
CA LEU A 180 15.19 3.77 -15.38
C LEU A 180 15.04 2.38 -16.00
N ALA A 181 13.94 2.14 -16.74
CA ALA A 181 13.73 0.91 -17.51
C ALA A 181 14.79 0.75 -18.61
N GLY A 182 15.15 1.82 -19.31
CA GLY A 182 16.16 1.80 -20.38
C GLY A 182 17.59 1.55 -19.87
N MET A 183 17.90 1.91 -18.63
CA MET A 183 19.16 1.55 -17.96
C MET A 183 19.20 0.06 -17.65
N LEU A 184 18.12 -0.51 -17.11
CA LEU A 184 17.99 -1.95 -16.90
C LEU A 184 18.08 -2.72 -18.22
N ALA A 185 17.35 -2.29 -19.24
CA ALA A 185 17.32 -2.94 -20.56
C ALA A 185 18.72 -3.06 -21.16
N ARG A 186 19.51 -1.98 -21.06
CA ARG A 186 20.90 -1.97 -21.53
C ARG A 186 21.77 -2.96 -20.76
N ASP A 187 21.78 -2.87 -19.44
CA ASP A 187 22.71 -3.63 -18.60
C ASP A 187 22.35 -5.12 -18.52
N TRP A 188 21.07 -5.46 -18.73
CA TRP A 188 20.58 -6.83 -18.82
C TRP A 188 20.52 -7.35 -20.25
N GLU A 189 21.01 -6.58 -21.23
CA GLU A 189 21.02 -6.93 -22.65
C GLU A 189 19.64 -7.32 -23.20
N MET A 190 18.58 -6.66 -22.69
CA MET A 190 17.20 -6.88 -23.11
C MET A 190 16.81 -5.93 -24.24
N GLU A 191 16.34 -6.51 -25.35
CA GLU A 191 15.83 -5.73 -26.49
C GLU A 191 14.48 -5.04 -26.18
N ASN A 192 13.64 -5.67 -25.36
CA ASN A 192 12.30 -5.19 -25.06
C ASN A 192 12.25 -4.36 -23.77
N GLN A 193 12.55 -3.07 -23.88
CA GLN A 193 12.42 -2.12 -22.75
C GLN A 193 10.97 -2.04 -22.25
N ALA A 194 9.97 -2.13 -23.12
CA ALA A 194 8.56 -2.01 -22.74
C ALA A 194 8.12 -3.09 -21.75
N LEU A 195 8.73 -4.29 -21.81
CA LEU A 195 8.50 -5.34 -20.81
C LEU A 195 9.04 -4.94 -19.43
N LEU A 196 10.17 -4.24 -19.37
CA LEU A 196 10.75 -3.73 -18.12
C LEU A 196 9.94 -2.55 -17.58
N ASP A 197 9.48 -1.65 -18.45
CA ASP A 197 8.53 -0.60 -18.07
C ASP A 197 7.27 -1.24 -17.45
N ALA A 198 6.66 -2.22 -18.11
CA ALA A 198 5.48 -2.92 -17.59
C ALA A 198 5.75 -3.59 -16.23
N ALA A 199 6.88 -4.30 -16.08
CA ALA A 199 7.23 -4.95 -14.83
C ALA A 199 7.42 -3.94 -13.68
N LEU A 200 8.09 -2.81 -13.94
CA LEU A 200 8.29 -1.74 -12.96
C LEU A 200 6.95 -1.06 -12.59
N ILE A 201 6.09 -0.79 -13.57
CA ILE A 201 4.76 -0.21 -13.35
C ILE A 201 3.91 -1.12 -12.46
N LEU A 202 3.88 -2.42 -12.75
CA LEU A 202 3.14 -3.41 -11.95
C LEU A 202 3.66 -3.56 -10.51
N CYS A 203 4.92 -3.18 -10.28
CA CYS A 203 5.55 -3.19 -8.96
C CYS A 203 5.58 -1.81 -8.28
N ALA A 204 5.08 -0.76 -8.92
CA ALA A 204 5.25 0.63 -8.47
C ALA A 204 4.56 0.88 -7.12
N ASP A 205 3.36 0.34 -6.92
CA ASP A 205 2.66 0.38 -5.64
C ASP A 205 1.71 -0.82 -5.49
N HIS A 206 1.36 -1.16 -4.25
CA HIS A 206 0.44 -2.26 -3.98
C HIS A 206 -0.31 -2.04 -2.66
N GLU A 207 -0.95 -0.87 -2.56
CA GLU A 207 -1.72 -0.42 -1.40
C GLU A 207 -0.91 -0.56 -0.08
N LEU A 208 -1.58 -0.84 1.05
CA LEU A 208 -1.01 -0.87 2.38
C LEU A 208 -0.38 -2.23 2.68
N ASN A 209 0.51 -2.68 1.79
CA ASN A 209 1.35 -3.85 2.04
C ASN A 209 2.31 -3.59 3.23
N THR A 210 2.89 -4.65 3.79
CA THR A 210 3.73 -4.58 4.99
C THR A 210 4.86 -3.54 4.90
N SER A 211 5.52 -3.42 3.75
CA SER A 211 6.58 -2.42 3.55
C SER A 211 6.03 -0.99 3.48
N ALA A 212 4.92 -0.76 2.79
CA ALA A 212 4.25 0.55 2.74
C ALA A 212 3.74 0.97 4.14
N PHE A 213 3.14 0.05 4.88
CA PHE A 213 2.71 0.30 6.26
C PHE A 213 3.89 0.63 7.17
N THR A 214 4.99 -0.12 7.07
CA THR A 214 6.21 0.14 7.85
C THR A 214 6.82 1.50 7.52
N ALA A 215 6.87 1.86 6.23
CA ALA A 215 7.30 3.19 5.78
C ALA A 215 6.42 4.31 6.36
N ARG A 216 5.08 4.13 6.35
CA ARG A 216 4.14 5.08 6.99
C ARG A 216 4.37 5.21 8.49
N CYS A 217 4.61 4.11 9.20
CA CYS A 217 4.96 4.14 10.62
C CYS A 217 6.23 4.95 10.87
N ALA A 218 7.30 4.70 10.10
CA ALA A 218 8.55 5.47 10.20
C ALA A 218 8.34 6.96 9.90
N ALA A 219 7.54 7.28 8.88
CA ALA A 219 7.20 8.66 8.54
C ALA A 219 6.44 9.36 9.68
N SER A 220 5.50 8.66 10.33
CA SER A 220 4.74 9.19 11.47
C SER A 220 5.62 9.51 12.70
N ALA A 221 6.76 8.83 12.82
CA ALA A 221 7.76 9.08 13.84
C ALA A 221 8.73 10.23 13.48
N GLY A 222 8.57 10.86 12.32
CA GLY A 222 9.40 11.97 11.86
C GLY A 222 10.73 11.54 11.22
N ALA A 223 10.83 10.31 10.72
CA ALA A 223 12.02 9.87 9.99
C ALA A 223 12.22 10.69 8.69
N SER A 224 13.48 10.85 8.27
CA SER A 224 13.83 11.41 6.96
C SER A 224 13.27 10.55 5.82
N PRO A 225 13.05 11.09 4.60
CA PRO A 225 12.64 10.26 3.45
C PRO A 225 13.57 9.05 3.21
N TYR A 226 14.87 9.20 3.40
CA TYR A 226 15.82 8.07 3.36
C TYR A 226 15.53 7.03 4.45
N GLY A 227 15.30 7.48 5.70
CA GLY A 227 14.97 6.58 6.80
C GLY A 227 13.62 5.87 6.62
N VAL A 228 12.64 6.56 6.02
CA VAL A 228 11.33 6.00 5.65
C VAL A 228 11.50 4.87 4.62
N VAL A 229 12.26 5.12 3.55
CA VAL A 229 12.56 4.10 2.54
C VAL A 229 13.37 2.96 3.15
N GLN A 230 14.32 3.24 4.03
CA GLN A 230 15.12 2.22 4.71
C GLN A 230 14.27 1.31 5.61
N ALA A 231 13.27 1.86 6.31
CA ALA A 231 12.32 1.08 7.10
C ALA A 231 11.45 0.18 6.20
N GLY A 232 10.93 0.72 5.09
CA GLY A 232 10.20 -0.05 4.09
C GLY A 232 11.05 -1.16 3.46
N LEU A 233 12.32 -0.87 3.17
CA LEU A 233 13.29 -1.82 2.61
C LEU A 233 13.57 -2.98 3.57
N ALA A 234 13.72 -2.69 4.86
CA ALA A 234 13.91 -3.72 5.88
C ALA A 234 12.69 -4.65 5.98
N ALA A 235 11.47 -4.09 5.94
CA ALA A 235 10.25 -4.89 5.89
C ALA A 235 10.13 -5.71 4.59
N LEU A 236 10.52 -5.14 3.45
CA LEU A 236 10.57 -5.83 2.16
C LEU A 236 11.55 -7.01 2.16
N GLY A 237 12.69 -6.88 2.85
CA GLY A 237 13.66 -7.96 3.01
C GLY A 237 13.18 -9.16 3.83
N GLY A 238 11.99 -9.10 4.45
CA GLY A 238 11.42 -10.21 5.20
C GLY A 238 11.06 -11.41 4.33
N PHE A 239 11.36 -12.62 4.81
CA PHE A 239 11.14 -13.89 4.08
C PHE A 239 9.67 -14.18 3.71
N ARG A 240 8.71 -13.56 4.41
CA ARG A 240 7.26 -13.65 4.11
C ARG A 240 6.76 -12.50 3.23
N HIS A 241 7.65 -11.62 2.77
CA HIS A 241 7.32 -10.45 1.96
C HIS A 241 8.17 -10.46 0.69
N GLY A 242 9.06 -9.48 0.46
CA GLY A 242 9.84 -9.39 -0.78
C GLY A 242 10.90 -10.49 -0.95
N ALA A 243 11.46 -11.05 0.14
CA ALA A 243 12.41 -12.17 0.04
C ALA A 243 11.73 -13.50 -0.36
N HIS A 244 10.40 -13.51 -0.55
CA HIS A 244 9.69 -14.64 -1.13
C HIS A 244 10.17 -14.97 -2.56
N THR A 245 10.72 -14.00 -3.29
CA THR A 245 11.30 -14.21 -4.63
C THR A 245 12.41 -15.26 -4.66
N PHE A 246 13.21 -15.39 -3.60
CA PHE A 246 14.24 -16.44 -3.52
C PHE A 246 13.64 -17.86 -3.48
N ARG A 247 12.42 -18.01 -2.93
CA ARG A 247 11.70 -19.29 -2.94
C ARG A 247 11.15 -19.61 -4.33
N VAL A 248 10.73 -18.59 -5.07
CA VAL A 248 10.31 -18.74 -6.47
C VAL A 248 11.50 -19.14 -7.34
N GLU A 249 12.68 -18.54 -7.13
CA GLU A 249 13.91 -18.95 -7.82
C GLU A 249 14.29 -20.41 -7.51
N ALA A 250 14.18 -20.82 -6.24
CA ALA A 250 14.42 -22.21 -5.84
C ALA A 250 13.44 -23.18 -6.54
N LEU A 251 12.17 -22.80 -6.65
CA LEU A 251 11.17 -23.56 -7.42
C LEU A 251 11.58 -23.66 -8.90
N TYR A 252 12.01 -22.57 -9.53
CA TYR A 252 12.49 -22.59 -10.91
C TYR A 252 13.65 -23.57 -11.11
N ARG A 253 14.64 -23.58 -10.21
CA ARG A 253 15.76 -24.53 -10.27
C ARG A 253 15.30 -25.99 -10.10
N GLU A 254 14.32 -26.26 -9.23
CA GLU A 254 13.71 -27.60 -9.13
C GLU A 254 12.96 -27.99 -10.41
N VAL A 255 12.27 -27.05 -11.05
CA VAL A 255 11.59 -27.26 -12.33
C VAL A 255 12.59 -27.57 -13.45
N GLU A 256 13.73 -26.87 -13.50
CA GLU A 256 14.81 -27.16 -14.47
C GLU A 256 15.39 -28.57 -14.28
N ALA A 257 15.50 -29.04 -13.03
CA ALA A 257 16.09 -30.33 -12.71
C ALA A 257 15.11 -31.52 -12.88
N LEU A 258 13.84 -31.34 -12.51
CA LEU A 258 12.85 -32.43 -12.38
C LEU A 258 11.68 -32.32 -13.38
N GLY A 259 11.58 -31.21 -14.12
CA GLY A 259 10.38 -30.82 -14.84
C GLY A 259 9.30 -30.26 -13.91
N ALA A 260 8.31 -29.55 -14.48
CA ALA A 260 7.25 -28.88 -13.72
C ALA A 260 6.47 -29.84 -12.80
N ARG A 261 6.03 -30.98 -13.36
CA ARG A 261 5.32 -32.00 -12.59
C ARG A 261 6.17 -32.58 -11.45
N GLY A 262 7.44 -32.87 -11.72
CA GLY A 262 8.37 -33.41 -10.73
C GLY A 262 8.61 -32.43 -9.56
N ALA A 263 8.79 -31.14 -9.87
CA ALA A 263 8.91 -30.10 -8.86
C ALA A 263 7.64 -29.99 -8.00
N VAL A 264 6.45 -29.95 -8.61
CA VAL A 264 5.18 -29.90 -7.87
C VAL A 264 5.00 -31.12 -6.97
N GLU A 265 5.24 -32.33 -7.49
CA GLU A 265 5.18 -33.56 -6.69
C GLU A 265 6.17 -33.53 -5.52
N SER A 266 7.35 -32.95 -5.71
CA SER A 266 8.38 -32.78 -4.68
C SER A 266 7.88 -31.89 -3.52
N TYR A 267 7.29 -30.73 -3.82
CA TYR A 267 6.70 -29.84 -2.79
C TYR A 267 5.54 -30.50 -2.05
N LEU A 268 4.63 -31.16 -2.78
CA LEU A 268 3.49 -31.88 -2.18
C LEU A 268 3.94 -33.00 -1.24
N ARG A 269 4.99 -33.76 -1.59
CA ARG A 269 5.55 -34.81 -0.74
C ARG A 269 6.17 -34.25 0.55
N ARG A 270 6.73 -33.05 0.50
CA ARG A 270 7.29 -32.35 1.68
C ARG A 270 6.21 -31.64 2.52
N GLY A 271 4.99 -31.54 2.02
CA GLY A 271 3.92 -30.76 2.65
C GLY A 271 4.17 -29.26 2.60
N GLU A 272 4.91 -28.80 1.59
CA GLU A 272 5.25 -27.39 1.39
C GLU A 272 4.28 -26.72 0.41
N GLU A 273 3.98 -25.45 0.63
CA GLU A 273 3.23 -24.61 -0.31
C GLU A 273 4.12 -24.19 -1.49
N LEU A 274 3.52 -24.12 -2.69
CA LEU A 274 4.22 -23.68 -3.90
C LEU A 274 4.47 -22.16 -3.87
N PRO A 275 5.73 -21.71 -3.91
CA PRO A 275 6.04 -20.30 -3.94
C PRO A 275 5.51 -19.62 -5.21
N GLY A 276 4.86 -18.45 -5.06
CA GLY A 276 4.39 -17.61 -6.17
C GLY A 276 2.90 -17.80 -6.48
N PHE A 277 2.22 -18.69 -5.77
CA PHE A 277 0.80 -18.99 -5.96
C PHE A 277 -0.03 -18.58 -4.73
N GLN A 278 -1.35 -18.44 -4.91
CA GLN A 278 -2.34 -18.21 -3.86
C GLN A 278 -2.13 -16.91 -3.06
N HIS A 279 -2.30 -15.77 -3.73
CA HIS A 279 -2.25 -14.47 -3.07
C HIS A 279 -3.56 -14.15 -2.33
N GLN A 280 -3.49 -13.73 -1.06
CA GLN A 280 -4.69 -13.50 -0.23
C GLN A 280 -5.64 -12.43 -0.79
N LEU A 281 -5.10 -11.35 -1.38
CA LEU A 281 -5.90 -10.30 -2.03
C LEU A 281 -6.44 -10.72 -3.40
N TYR A 282 -5.89 -11.78 -4.00
CA TYR A 282 -6.24 -12.23 -5.35
C TYR A 282 -6.55 -13.73 -5.35
N PRO A 283 -7.67 -14.16 -4.74
CA PRO A 283 -8.02 -15.57 -4.66
C PRO A 283 -8.23 -16.23 -6.03
N GLN A 284 -8.53 -15.43 -7.07
CA GLN A 284 -8.72 -15.87 -8.45
C GLN A 284 -7.47 -15.64 -9.34
N GLY A 285 -6.33 -15.31 -8.72
CA GLY A 285 -5.08 -15.04 -9.42
C GLY A 285 -4.74 -13.55 -9.51
N ASP A 286 -3.46 -13.24 -9.37
CA ASP A 286 -2.94 -11.86 -9.33
C ASP A 286 -3.00 -11.22 -10.73
N PRO A 287 -3.72 -10.08 -10.91
CA PRO A 287 -3.83 -9.41 -12.20
C PRO A 287 -2.48 -8.98 -12.74
N ARG A 288 -1.52 -8.64 -11.87
CA ARG A 288 -0.19 -8.18 -12.26
C ARG A 288 0.60 -9.31 -12.92
N GLY A 289 0.56 -10.49 -12.32
CA GLY A 289 1.20 -11.68 -12.88
C GLY A 289 0.58 -12.08 -14.21
N ARG A 290 -0.76 -12.12 -14.28
CA ARG A 290 -1.53 -12.39 -15.50
C ARG A 290 -1.15 -11.42 -16.62
N ASP A 291 -1.14 -10.13 -16.33
CA ASP A 291 -0.94 -9.10 -17.35
C ASP A 291 0.53 -9.06 -17.82
N LEU A 292 1.50 -9.24 -16.92
CA LEU A 292 2.91 -9.38 -17.30
C LEU A 292 3.15 -10.60 -18.20
N LEU A 293 2.59 -11.76 -17.83
CA LEU A 293 2.69 -12.98 -18.64
C LEU A 293 2.04 -12.83 -20.02
N ALA A 294 0.96 -12.05 -20.12
CA ALA A 294 0.29 -11.79 -21.39
C ALA A 294 1.18 -11.02 -22.39
N LEU A 295 2.13 -10.22 -21.90
CA LEU A 295 3.10 -9.49 -22.72
C LEU A 295 4.23 -10.38 -23.28
N LEU A 296 4.39 -11.61 -22.76
CA LEU A 296 5.47 -12.53 -23.14
C LEU A 296 5.13 -13.48 -24.33
N LYS A 297 4.02 -13.27 -25.06
CA LYS A 297 3.37 -14.32 -25.89
C LYS A 297 4.19 -14.97 -27.04
N PRO A 298 3.86 -16.25 -27.40
CA PRO A 298 2.99 -17.17 -26.68
C PRO A 298 3.81 -18.14 -25.84
N LEU A 299 3.36 -18.36 -24.59
CA LEU A 299 3.75 -19.56 -23.83
C LEU A 299 3.47 -20.79 -24.71
N PRO A 300 4.41 -21.75 -24.81
CA PRO A 300 4.17 -23.00 -25.52
C PRO A 300 2.87 -23.65 -25.02
N GLN A 301 2.10 -24.28 -25.91
CA GLN A 301 0.80 -24.93 -25.62
C GLN A 301 0.85 -25.91 -24.43
N SER A 302 2.04 -26.37 -24.03
CA SER A 302 2.26 -27.21 -22.85
C SER A 302 2.00 -26.51 -21.50
N ALA A 303 1.79 -25.19 -21.46
CA ALA A 303 1.39 -24.48 -20.23
C ALA A 303 -0.12 -24.62 -19.93
N GLY A 304 -0.93 -25.00 -20.92
CA GLY A 304 -2.38 -25.20 -20.75
C GLY A 304 -2.76 -26.46 -19.97
N GLU A 305 -1.87 -27.44 -19.90
CA GLU A 305 -2.14 -28.74 -19.24
C GLU A 305 -1.92 -28.73 -17.71
N LEU A 306 -1.47 -27.61 -17.12
CA LEU A 306 -1.23 -27.47 -15.68
C LEU A 306 -2.30 -26.65 -14.95
N LEU A 307 -3.32 -26.16 -15.67
CA LEU A 307 -4.41 -25.34 -15.13
C LEU A 307 -5.79 -26.04 -15.15
N GLU A 308 -5.85 -27.31 -15.55
CA GLU A 308 -7.00 -28.22 -15.37
C GLU A 308 -6.65 -29.31 -14.35
#